data_AF-A0A943WZU1-F1
#
_entry.id   AF-A0A943WZU1-F1
#
_cell.length_a   1.000
_cell.length_b   1.000
_cell.length_c   1.000
_cell.angle_alpha   90.00
_cell.angle_beta   90.00
_cell.angle_gamma   90.00
#
_symmetry.space_group_name_H-M   'P 1'
#
loop_
_entity.id
_entity.type
_entity.pdbx_description
1 polymer ?
#
loop_
_entity_poly.entity_id
_entity_poly.type
_entity_poly.pdbx_seq_one_letter_code
_entity_poly.pdbx_strand_id
1 'polypeptide(L)'
;MVFAHSVFAETKDKAEVSIKFYDRTMYYPGDSESNPVYVYITVSNPTAETMRFKIADDKMFSVDFIGFNVKKTQLPSTQGLIRKRTTNQTVYFREITLEPGEEYSFRENLKDYLEIKDPSIYYVELRFYPELYRNKSKYMASNRLSLEIRPSPSAAASNAIPVESKSAVVLQPEDISPDKVIEQTIIARQKSLWDQFFLYMDLEEMLKRDPARSRKFNSVSADERADMLRAFRADLMLQRIDYDIVAIPSKFYIETTTYSQTEGTVKVLEWFKNDKYQERKRYTYYVRQRDGIWQIYDYTVDNLGTE
;
A
#
# COMPACT_ATOMS: atom_id res chain seq x y z
N MET A 1 3.41 47.68 35.20
CA MET A 1 2.72 47.09 34.04
C MET A 1 3.80 46.73 33.03
N VAL A 2 4.21 45.47 33.01
CA VAL A 2 5.35 44.99 32.20
C VAL A 2 4.80 44.58 30.84
N PHE A 3 5.11 45.37 29.81
CA PHE A 3 4.88 44.99 28.41
C PHE A 3 6.08 44.15 27.96
N ALA A 4 5.94 42.83 28.01
CA ALA A 4 6.92 41.92 27.41
C ALA A 4 6.82 42.02 25.89
N HIS A 5 7.86 42.58 25.28
CA HIS A 5 8.10 42.56 23.85
C HIS A 5 8.30 41.12 23.38
N SER A 6 7.49 40.67 22.42
CA SER A 6 7.84 39.56 21.56
C SER A 6 8.87 40.04 20.53
N VAL A 7 10.14 39.75 20.80
CA VAL A 7 11.22 39.92 19.83
C VAL A 7 11.01 38.86 18.74
N PHE A 8 10.45 39.26 17.60
CA PHE A 8 10.59 38.49 16.38
C PHE A 8 12.05 38.59 15.94
N ALA A 9 12.78 37.48 16.02
CA ALA A 9 14.08 37.37 15.39
C ALA A 9 13.88 37.41 13.87
N GLU A 10 14.19 38.57 13.27
CA GLU A 10 14.35 38.75 11.84
C GLU A 10 15.38 37.72 11.34
N THR A 11 14.94 36.70 10.59
CA THR A 11 15.86 35.82 9.84
C THR A 11 15.53 35.91 8.36
N LYS A 12 15.97 37.00 7.72
CA LYS A 12 15.84 37.27 6.28
C LYS A 12 16.88 36.48 5.46
N ASP A 13 16.86 35.15 5.54
CA ASP A 13 17.86 34.35 4.81
C ASP A 13 17.45 32.90 4.51
N LYS A 14 16.18 32.55 4.70
CA LYS A 14 15.80 31.14 4.77
C LYS A 14 14.93 30.77 3.58
N ALA A 15 15.46 29.85 2.78
CA ALA A 15 14.64 29.03 1.89
C ALA A 15 13.47 28.50 2.71
N GLU A 16 12.29 28.53 2.12
CA GLU A 16 11.15 27.89 2.74
C GLU A 16 11.11 26.43 2.25
N VAL A 17 11.03 25.51 3.20
CA VAL A 17 10.92 24.09 2.91
C VAL A 17 9.53 23.66 3.34
N SER A 18 8.80 22.99 2.46
CA SER A 18 7.49 22.45 2.77
C SER A 18 7.37 21.00 2.35
N ILE A 19 6.53 20.27 3.08
CA ILE A 19 6.19 18.88 2.80
C ILE A 19 4.68 18.69 2.74
N LYS A 20 4.25 17.86 1.80
CA LYS A 20 2.86 17.42 1.66
C LYS A 20 2.81 15.96 1.21
N PHE A 21 1.75 15.24 1.56
CA PHE A 21 1.53 13.90 1.00
C PHE A 21 1.41 13.98 -0.52
N TYR A 22 2.08 13.07 -1.22
CA TYR A 22 1.94 12.93 -2.66
C TYR A 22 0.54 12.41 -3.01
N ASP A 23 0.16 11.32 -2.38
CA ASP A 23 -1.11 10.62 -2.50
C ASP A 23 -1.67 10.39 -1.10
N ARG A 24 -2.95 10.68 -0.86
CA ARG A 24 -3.59 10.39 0.43
C ARG A 24 -4.24 9.02 0.38
N THR A 25 -3.43 7.98 0.52
CA THR A 25 -3.89 6.59 0.64
C THR A 25 -4.01 6.17 2.10
N MET A 26 -4.62 5.01 2.36
CA MET A 26 -4.59 4.42 3.69
C MET A 26 -3.18 3.87 3.97
N TYR A 27 -2.60 4.26 5.10
CA TYR A 27 -1.26 3.86 5.50
C TYR A 27 -1.29 2.90 6.68
N TYR A 28 -0.42 1.89 6.63
CA TYR A 28 -0.30 0.83 7.62
C TYR A 28 1.15 0.69 8.10
N PRO A 29 1.40 0.17 9.31
CA PRO A 29 2.71 -0.26 9.73
C PRO A 29 3.27 -1.32 8.78
N GLY A 30 4.58 -1.27 8.54
CA GLY A 30 5.24 -2.18 7.60
C GLY A 30 6.28 -1.47 6.74
N ASP A 31 6.90 -2.22 5.84
CA ASP A 31 7.99 -1.76 4.99
C ASP A 31 7.55 -0.74 3.92
N SER A 32 8.57 -0.13 3.30
CA SER A 32 8.43 0.87 2.25
C SER A 32 7.96 0.31 0.91
N GLU A 33 8.08 -1.01 0.69
CA GLU A 33 7.75 -1.68 -0.57
C GLU A 33 6.26 -2.02 -0.68
N SER A 34 5.65 -2.52 0.40
CA SER A 34 4.24 -2.95 0.39
C SER A 34 3.25 -1.80 0.57
N ASN A 35 3.61 -0.78 1.34
CA ASN A 35 2.75 0.37 1.63
C ASN A 35 3.59 1.65 1.75
N PRO A 36 4.09 2.21 0.64
CA PRO A 36 4.91 3.41 0.67
C PRO A 36 4.13 4.63 1.21
N VAL A 37 4.85 5.55 1.83
CA VAL A 37 4.31 6.85 2.27
C VAL A 37 5.06 7.93 1.51
N TYR A 38 4.55 8.28 0.33
CA TYR A 38 5.21 9.27 -0.51
C TYR A 38 4.93 10.70 -0.04
N VAL A 39 6.00 11.47 0.11
CA VAL A 39 5.97 12.86 0.51
C VAL A 39 6.60 13.69 -0.60
N TYR A 40 5.87 14.69 -1.07
CA TYR A 40 6.42 15.77 -1.88
C TYR A 40 7.12 16.78 -0.99
N ILE A 41 8.37 17.07 -1.35
CA ILE A 41 9.23 18.05 -0.70
C ILE A 41 9.41 19.19 -1.67
N THR A 42 9.18 20.42 -1.21
CA THR A 42 9.34 21.63 -2.00
C THR A 42 10.28 22.57 -1.27
N VAL A 43 11.31 23.03 -1.96
CA VAL A 43 12.22 24.09 -1.52
C VAL A 43 11.93 25.31 -2.37
N SER A 44 11.43 26.38 -1.76
CA SER A 44 11.09 27.62 -2.45
C SER A 44 12.05 28.75 -2.05
N ASN A 45 12.29 29.66 -2.99
CA ASN A 45 13.03 30.89 -2.76
C ASN A 45 12.06 32.07 -2.67
N PRO A 46 11.56 32.43 -1.46
CA PRO A 46 10.69 33.59 -1.29
C PRO A 46 11.48 34.92 -1.28
N THR A 47 12.81 34.88 -1.35
CA THR A 47 13.66 36.07 -1.22
C THR A 47 13.91 36.73 -2.57
N ALA A 48 14.45 37.95 -2.54
CA ALA A 48 14.84 38.69 -3.74
C ALA A 48 16.26 38.34 -4.22
N GLU A 49 16.97 37.45 -3.54
CA GLU A 49 18.34 37.03 -3.86
C GLU A 49 18.35 35.63 -4.47
N THR A 50 19.30 35.36 -5.37
CA THR A 50 19.50 34.03 -5.94
C THR A 50 20.01 33.06 -4.88
N MET A 51 19.31 31.93 -4.72
CA MET A 51 19.65 30.89 -3.77
C MET A 51 20.40 29.73 -4.43
N ARG A 52 21.36 29.14 -3.71
CA ARG A 52 22.07 27.94 -4.16
C ARG A 52 22.11 26.88 -3.08
N PHE A 53 21.94 25.62 -3.47
CA PHE A 53 22.09 24.48 -2.59
C PHE A 53 22.53 23.22 -3.34
N LYS A 54 23.05 22.25 -2.60
CA LYS A 54 23.46 20.95 -3.13
C LYS A 54 22.37 19.92 -2.93
N ILE A 55 22.06 19.19 -3.99
CA ILE A 55 21.18 18.01 -3.95
C ILE A 55 21.99 16.77 -4.34
N ALA A 56 22.11 15.81 -3.44
CA ALA A 56 22.73 14.53 -3.72
C ALA A 56 21.87 13.73 -4.70
N ASP A 57 22.49 12.91 -5.55
CA ASP A 57 21.73 12.01 -6.42
C ASP A 57 20.87 11.07 -5.57
N ASP A 58 21.46 10.51 -4.51
CA ASP A 58 20.74 9.87 -3.41
C ASP A 58 20.30 10.90 -2.36
N LYS A 59 19.01 11.19 -2.35
CA LYS A 59 18.40 12.26 -1.54
C LYS A 59 18.51 11.99 -0.04
N MET A 60 18.84 10.77 0.39
CA MET A 60 19.13 10.46 1.79
C MET A 60 20.34 11.23 2.34
N PHE A 61 21.17 11.82 1.48
CA PHE A 61 22.25 12.72 1.88
C PHE A 61 21.89 14.21 1.80
N SER A 62 20.69 14.56 1.36
CA SER A 62 20.20 15.95 1.29
C SER A 62 19.02 16.21 2.21
N VAL A 63 18.24 15.20 2.57
CA VAL A 63 17.11 15.32 3.48
C VAL A 63 17.16 14.26 4.58
N ASP A 64 16.50 14.58 5.68
CA ASP A 64 16.19 13.65 6.76
C ASP A 64 14.80 13.93 7.29
N PHE A 65 14.16 12.92 7.86
CA PHE A 65 12.86 13.08 8.50
C PHE A 65 12.98 12.85 9.99
N ILE A 66 12.17 13.59 10.75
CA ILE A 66 12.00 13.39 12.18
C ILE A 66 10.53 13.23 12.45
N GLY A 67 10.16 12.06 12.95
CA GLY A 67 8.81 11.74 13.35
C GLY A 67 8.69 11.66 14.86
N PHE A 68 7.55 12.07 15.39
CA PHE A 68 7.16 11.86 16.79
C PHE A 68 5.78 11.22 16.84
N ASN A 69 5.60 10.28 17.76
CA ASN A 69 4.26 9.76 18.07
C ASN A 69 3.46 10.77 18.94
N VAL A 70 2.20 10.46 19.23
CA VAL A 70 1.35 11.26 20.13
C VAL A 70 1.92 11.43 21.55
N LYS A 71 2.79 10.51 21.99
CA LYS A 71 3.49 10.56 23.29
C LYS A 71 4.79 11.39 23.24
N LYS A 72 5.06 12.08 22.12
CA LYS A 72 6.29 12.84 21.86
C LYS A 72 7.56 11.99 21.89
N THR A 73 7.45 10.68 21.73
CA THR A 73 8.61 9.79 21.52
C THR A 73 9.05 9.90 20.07
N GLN A 74 10.33 10.15 19.86
CA GLN A 74 10.93 10.22 18.53
C GLN A 74 10.97 8.84 17.88
N LEU A 75 10.62 8.77 16.60
CA LEU A 75 10.74 7.56 15.79
C LEU A 75 12.21 7.24 15.49
N PRO A 76 12.61 5.96 15.55
CA PRO A 76 13.95 5.56 15.16
C PRO A 76 14.13 5.64 13.64
N SER A 77 15.35 5.89 13.20
CA SER A 77 15.74 5.80 11.79
C SER A 77 15.84 4.35 11.33
N THR A 78 15.60 4.09 10.05
CA THR A 78 15.76 2.74 9.49
C THR A 78 17.24 2.30 9.48
N GLN A 79 17.46 0.99 9.60
CA GLN A 79 18.81 0.42 9.45
C GLN A 79 19.42 0.71 8.07
N GLY A 80 18.59 0.76 7.02
CA GLY A 80 19.02 1.12 5.67
C GLY A 80 19.61 2.53 5.60
N LEU A 81 18.92 3.52 6.19
CA LEU A 81 19.40 4.89 6.28
C LEU A 81 20.70 5.00 7.07
N ILE A 82 20.76 4.34 8.24
CA ILE A 82 21.94 4.34 9.11
C ILE A 82 23.13 3.75 8.34
N ARG A 83 22.99 2.53 7.81
CA ARG A 83 24.06 1.83 7.06
C ARG A 83 24.55 2.66 5.88
N LYS A 84 23.63 3.26 5.12
CA LYS A 84 23.99 4.06 3.95
C LYS A 84 24.78 5.31 4.34
N ARG A 85 24.43 5.97 5.45
CA ARG A 85 25.13 7.17 5.93
C ARG A 85 26.42 6.88 6.70
N THR A 86 26.61 5.69 7.24
CA THR A 86 27.83 5.28 7.95
C THR A 86 28.86 4.59 7.06
N THR A 87 28.42 4.02 5.94
CA THR A 87 29.33 3.43 4.95
C THR A 87 30.14 4.53 4.26
N ASN A 88 31.45 4.34 4.18
CA ASN A 88 32.33 5.27 3.47
C ASN A 88 32.11 5.14 1.96
N GLN A 89 31.46 6.13 1.37
CA GLN A 89 31.17 6.18 -0.06
C GLN A 89 31.20 7.61 -0.58
N THR A 90 31.54 7.75 -1.87
CA THR A 90 31.48 9.05 -2.56
C THR A 90 30.02 9.43 -2.78
N VAL A 91 29.62 10.60 -2.28
CA VAL A 91 28.28 11.15 -2.48
C VAL A 91 28.33 12.11 -3.67
N TYR A 92 27.74 11.68 -4.79
CA TYR A 92 27.56 12.55 -5.96
C TYR A 92 26.40 13.51 -5.72
N PHE A 93 26.58 14.77 -6.13
CA PHE A 93 25.60 15.82 -5.96
C PHE A 93 25.63 16.80 -7.12
N ARG A 94 24.54 17.56 -7.23
CA ARG A 94 24.36 18.65 -8.18
C ARG A 94 24.11 19.93 -7.40
N GLU A 95 24.57 21.05 -7.93
CA GLU A 95 24.22 22.37 -7.41
C GLU A 95 22.96 22.85 -8.12
N ILE A 96 21.98 23.27 -7.33
CA ILE A 96 20.72 23.84 -7.79
C ILE A 96 20.75 25.32 -7.45
N THR A 97 20.39 26.12 -8.45
CA THR A 97 20.21 27.56 -8.32
C THR A 97 18.72 27.86 -8.44
N LEU A 98 18.16 28.61 -7.49
CA LEU A 98 16.79 29.10 -7.53
C LEU A 98 16.79 30.62 -7.56
N GLU A 99 16.20 31.20 -8.60
CA GLU A 99 15.94 32.63 -8.69
C GLU A 99 14.76 33.04 -7.80
N PRO A 100 14.56 34.35 -7.54
CA PRO A 100 13.43 34.84 -6.75
C PRO A 100 12.08 34.30 -7.23
N GLY A 101 11.35 33.65 -6.34
CA GLY A 101 10.03 33.04 -6.62
C GLY A 101 10.08 31.64 -7.23
N GLU A 102 11.26 31.07 -7.51
CA GLU A 102 11.38 29.71 -8.01
C GLU A 102 11.27 28.65 -6.91
N GLU A 103 10.84 27.46 -7.31
CA GLU A 103 10.69 26.30 -6.43
C GLU A 103 11.31 25.05 -7.05
N TYR A 104 11.99 24.26 -6.21
CA TYR A 104 12.46 22.92 -6.56
C TYR A 104 11.66 21.88 -5.78
N SER A 105 11.06 20.92 -6.48
CA SER A 105 10.26 19.87 -5.85
C SER A 105 10.71 18.47 -6.24
N PHE A 106 10.70 17.56 -5.28
CA PHE A 106 10.99 16.14 -5.49
C PHE A 106 10.20 15.27 -4.50
N ARG A 107 10.17 13.96 -4.75
CA ARG A 107 9.36 13.00 -3.97
C ARG A 107 10.26 12.00 -3.28
N GLU A 108 9.98 11.74 -2.01
CA GLU A 108 10.66 10.72 -1.19
C GLU A 108 9.64 9.80 -0.51
N ASN A 109 10.06 8.60 -0.15
CA ASN A 109 9.25 7.68 0.65
C ASN A 109 9.66 7.76 2.11
N LEU A 110 8.75 8.21 2.98
CA LEU A 110 9.04 8.43 4.39
C LEU A 110 9.49 7.15 5.12
N LYS A 111 8.97 5.99 4.72
CA LYS A 111 9.28 4.69 5.33
C LYS A 111 10.71 4.21 5.07
N ASP A 112 11.41 4.82 4.11
CA ASP A 112 12.83 4.54 3.91
C ASP A 112 13.70 5.24 4.98
N TYR A 113 13.15 6.26 5.66
CA TYR A 113 13.88 7.08 6.64
C TYR A 113 13.53 6.74 8.09
N LEU A 114 12.24 6.51 8.38
CA LEU A 114 11.73 6.27 9.73
C LEU A 114 11.12 4.89 9.89
N GLU A 115 11.39 4.24 11.01
CA GLU A 115 10.74 2.98 11.38
C GLU A 115 9.35 3.26 11.97
N ILE A 116 8.31 2.93 11.22
CA ILE A 116 6.90 3.05 11.62
C ILE A 116 6.35 1.66 11.89
N LYS A 117 6.39 1.24 13.16
CA LYS A 117 6.01 -0.11 13.59
C LYS A 117 4.62 -0.21 14.18
N ASP A 118 4.15 0.88 14.78
CA ASP A 118 2.91 0.87 15.54
C ASP A 118 1.79 1.62 14.82
N PRO A 119 0.53 1.24 15.04
CA PRO A 119 -0.61 2.03 14.64
C PRO A 119 -0.72 3.29 15.51
N SER A 120 -0.62 4.46 14.89
CA SER A 120 -0.76 5.72 15.62
C SER A 120 -0.91 6.92 14.70
N ILE A 121 -1.15 8.07 15.30
CA ILE A 121 -0.92 9.35 14.65
C ILE A 121 0.53 9.75 14.92
N TYR A 122 1.26 9.96 13.85
CA TYR A 122 2.63 10.47 13.86
C TYR A 122 2.64 11.87 13.32
N TYR A 123 3.57 12.66 13.83
CA TYR A 123 3.82 13.98 13.31
C TYR A 123 5.25 14.05 12.81
N VAL A 124 5.39 14.40 11.55
CA VAL A 124 6.64 14.29 10.81
C VAL A 124 7.07 15.69 10.37
N GLU A 125 8.35 15.97 10.52
CA GLU A 125 9.01 17.17 10.02
C GLU A 125 10.20 16.74 9.17
N LEU A 126 10.48 17.47 8.10
CA LEU A 126 11.66 17.25 7.26
C LEU A 126 12.75 18.25 7.63
N ARG A 127 13.99 17.76 7.69
CA ARG A 127 15.20 18.57 7.72
C ARG A 127 15.89 18.49 6.37
N PHE A 128 16.00 19.62 5.71
CA PHE A 128 16.75 19.76 4.46
C PHE A 128 18.14 20.33 4.73
N TYR A 129 19.18 19.70 4.17
CA TYR A 129 20.57 20.07 4.34
C TYR A 129 21.12 20.67 3.03
N PRO A 130 21.13 22.01 2.89
CA PRO A 130 21.59 22.65 1.65
C PRO A 130 23.08 22.39 1.32
N GLU A 131 23.87 21.97 2.31
CA GLU A 131 25.28 21.56 2.15
C GLU A 131 25.50 20.06 2.37
N LEU A 132 24.45 19.26 2.17
CA LEU A 132 24.40 17.81 2.43
C LEU A 132 24.52 17.45 3.92
N TYR A 133 24.11 16.23 4.25
CA TYR A 133 24.02 15.69 5.61
C TYR A 133 25.37 15.63 6.37
N ARG A 134 26.49 15.84 5.67
CA ARG A 134 27.82 15.90 6.30
C ARG A 134 27.90 17.03 7.34
N ASN A 135 27.17 18.12 7.11
CA ASN A 135 27.04 19.23 8.06
C ASN A 135 25.68 19.22 8.77
N LYS A 136 25.55 18.37 9.79
CA LYS A 136 24.28 18.13 10.48
C LYS A 136 23.69 19.35 11.22
N SER A 137 24.51 20.37 11.49
CA SER A 137 24.08 21.54 12.26
C SER A 137 23.40 22.62 11.42
N LYS A 138 23.57 22.57 10.09
CA LYS A 138 22.91 23.51 9.16
C LYS A 138 21.81 22.80 8.39
N TYR A 139 20.58 22.98 8.85
CA TYR A 139 19.40 22.48 8.15
C TYR A 139 18.25 23.49 8.18
N MET A 140 17.35 23.33 7.23
CA MET A 140 16.08 24.05 7.17
C MET A 140 14.95 23.06 7.47
N ALA A 141 14.10 23.41 8.42
CA ALA A 141 12.97 22.58 8.85
C ALA A 141 11.73 22.89 8.02
N SER A 142 10.91 21.87 7.74
CA SER A 142 9.64 22.04 7.05
C SER A 142 8.48 22.36 8.00
N ASN A 143 7.29 22.57 7.43
CA ASN A 143 6.04 22.38 8.17
C ASN A 143 5.92 20.95 8.73
N ARG A 144 5.05 20.79 9.74
CA ARG A 144 4.78 19.49 10.36
C ARG A 144 3.60 18.81 9.67
N LEU A 145 3.80 17.56 9.25
CA LEU A 145 2.80 16.72 8.58
C LEU A 145 2.20 15.74 9.58
N SER A 146 0.88 15.64 9.64
CA SER A 146 0.17 14.65 10.45
C SER A 146 -0.08 13.39 9.62
N LEU A 147 0.54 12.29 10.02
CA LEU A 147 0.46 10.98 9.38
C LEU A 147 -0.36 10.03 10.24
N GLU A 148 -1.53 9.63 9.76
CA GLU A 148 -2.35 8.59 10.38
C GLU A 148 -1.92 7.23 9.86
N ILE A 149 -1.33 6.43 10.75
CA ILE A 149 -0.97 5.04 10.48
C ILE A 149 -2.02 4.18 11.15
N ARG A 150 -2.85 3.56 10.33
CA ARG A 150 -3.90 2.67 10.80
C ARG A 150 -3.31 1.33 11.15
N PRO A 151 -3.91 0.59 12.09
CA PRO A 151 -3.42 -0.74 12.37
C PRO A 151 -3.38 -1.55 11.09
N SER A 152 -2.24 -2.20 10.84
CA SER A 152 -2.19 -3.26 9.83
C SER A 152 -3.36 -4.18 10.18
N PRO A 153 -4.19 -4.60 9.21
CA PRO A 153 -5.41 -5.35 9.49
C PRO A 153 -5.20 -6.56 10.43
N SER A 154 -3.99 -7.11 10.47
CA SER A 154 -3.56 -8.19 11.36
C SER A 154 -3.13 -7.78 12.79
N ALA A 155 -2.65 -6.56 13.06
CA ALA A 155 -2.03 -6.16 14.35
C ALA A 155 -3.01 -5.54 15.35
N ALA A 156 -4.18 -5.06 14.90
CA ALA A 156 -5.27 -4.62 15.77
C ALA A 156 -5.93 -5.78 16.56
N ALA A 157 -5.56 -7.03 16.29
CA ALA A 157 -6.21 -8.21 16.85
C ALA A 157 -5.64 -8.69 18.21
N SER A 158 -4.49 -8.18 18.66
CA SER A 158 -3.71 -8.87 19.72
C SER A 158 -3.71 -8.23 21.11
N ASN A 159 -4.34 -7.08 21.35
CA ASN A 159 -4.47 -6.52 22.71
C ASN A 159 -5.94 -6.17 23.01
N ALA A 160 -6.64 -7.05 23.72
CA ALA A 160 -7.96 -6.74 24.27
C ALA A 160 -8.13 -7.37 25.65
N ILE A 161 -8.31 -6.53 26.69
CA ILE A 161 -9.45 -6.60 27.64
C ILE A 161 -9.69 -5.16 28.18
N PRO A 162 -10.91 -4.78 28.63
CA PRO A 162 -12.13 -4.53 27.85
C PRO A 162 -12.67 -3.09 28.06
N VAL A 163 -13.18 -2.42 27.02
CA VAL A 163 -14.35 -1.50 27.00
C VAL A 163 -14.51 -1.05 25.53
N GLU A 164 -15.70 -1.29 24.97
CA GLU A 164 -16.23 -0.72 23.72
C GLU A 164 -15.32 -0.61 22.48
N SER A 165 -15.32 -1.65 21.64
CA SER A 165 -15.51 -1.56 20.17
C SER A 165 -15.24 -2.92 19.52
N LYS A 166 -16.12 -3.30 18.58
CA LYS A 166 -16.22 -4.66 18.00
C LYS A 166 -14.99 -5.00 17.13
N SER A 167 -14.42 -6.16 17.44
CA SER A 167 -13.16 -6.76 17.02
C SER A 167 -12.93 -6.88 15.50
N ALA A 168 -11.70 -6.56 15.07
CA ALA A 168 -11.15 -6.94 13.76
C ALA A 168 -10.62 -8.37 13.83
N VAL A 169 -11.39 -9.30 13.26
CA VAL A 169 -11.03 -10.70 13.07
C VAL A 169 -9.98 -10.76 11.96
N VAL A 170 -8.85 -11.42 12.23
CA VAL A 170 -7.89 -11.82 11.19
C VAL A 170 -8.69 -12.59 10.14
N LEU A 171 -8.71 -12.12 8.89
CA LEU A 171 -9.34 -12.85 7.79
C LEU A 171 -8.50 -14.10 7.53
N GLN A 172 -8.76 -15.13 8.32
CA GLN A 172 -8.35 -16.48 8.06
C GLN A 172 -9.48 -17.13 7.26
N PRO A 173 -9.16 -18.02 6.31
CA PRO A 173 -10.19 -18.83 5.71
C PRO A 173 -10.88 -19.62 6.83
N GLU A 174 -12.18 -19.43 6.95
CA GLU A 174 -12.98 -20.17 7.92
C GLU A 174 -13.39 -21.52 7.31
N ASP A 175 -13.64 -22.53 8.14
CA ASP A 175 -14.27 -23.78 7.69
C ASP A 175 -15.76 -23.51 7.47
N ILE A 176 -16.05 -22.91 6.31
CA ILE A 176 -17.39 -22.58 5.85
C ILE A 176 -17.72 -23.39 4.60
N SER A 177 -19.00 -23.65 4.40
CA SER A 177 -19.46 -24.48 3.29
C SER A 177 -19.13 -23.88 1.91
N PRO A 178 -18.98 -24.70 0.86
CA PRO A 178 -18.67 -24.27 -0.50
C PRO A 178 -19.50 -23.09 -1.04
N ASP A 179 -20.81 -23.11 -0.82
CA ASP A 179 -21.71 -22.03 -1.22
C ASP A 179 -21.38 -20.70 -0.53
N LYS A 180 -21.02 -20.76 0.76
CA LYS A 180 -20.63 -19.58 1.54
C LYS A 180 -19.28 -19.03 1.12
N VAL A 181 -18.33 -19.90 0.74
CA VAL A 181 -17.07 -19.47 0.12
C VAL A 181 -17.32 -18.66 -1.14
N ILE A 182 -18.16 -19.16 -2.05
CA ILE A 182 -18.45 -18.46 -3.31
C ILE A 182 -19.23 -17.16 -3.04
N GLU A 183 -20.22 -17.19 -2.15
CA GLU A 183 -20.99 -16.01 -1.75
C GLU A 183 -20.06 -14.89 -1.23
N GLN A 184 -19.17 -15.22 -0.28
CA GLN A 184 -18.22 -14.25 0.27
C GLN A 184 -17.25 -13.72 -0.79
N THR A 185 -16.79 -14.58 -1.70
CA THR A 185 -15.88 -14.20 -2.79
C THR A 185 -16.55 -13.19 -3.72
N ILE A 186 -17.79 -13.44 -4.15
CA ILE A 186 -18.54 -12.52 -5.02
C ILE A 186 -18.84 -11.20 -4.30
N ILE A 187 -19.27 -11.25 -3.03
CA ILE A 187 -19.53 -10.03 -2.23
C ILE A 187 -18.26 -9.21 -2.04
N ALA A 188 -17.13 -9.86 -1.79
CA ALA A 188 -15.84 -9.20 -1.67
C ALA A 188 -15.47 -8.48 -2.97
N ARG A 189 -15.72 -9.12 -4.12
CA ARG A 189 -15.53 -8.50 -5.44
C ARG A 189 -16.43 -7.29 -5.66
N GLN A 190 -17.72 -7.40 -5.34
CA GLN A 190 -18.67 -6.26 -5.41
C GLN A 190 -18.24 -5.07 -4.55
N LYS A 191 -17.65 -5.33 -3.39
CA LYS A 191 -17.14 -4.30 -2.47
C LYS A 191 -15.70 -3.87 -2.76
N SER A 192 -15.08 -4.37 -3.83
CA SER A 192 -13.67 -4.12 -4.18
C SER A 192 -12.67 -4.52 -3.07
N LEU A 193 -13.02 -5.51 -2.25
CA LEU A 193 -12.19 -6.04 -1.16
C LEU A 193 -11.29 -7.17 -1.70
N TRP A 194 -10.18 -6.81 -2.32
CA TRP A 194 -9.29 -7.77 -2.98
C TRP A 194 -8.70 -8.83 -2.04
N ASP A 195 -8.36 -8.50 -0.80
CA ASP A 195 -7.84 -9.49 0.15
C ASP A 195 -8.87 -10.57 0.50
N GLN A 196 -10.14 -10.18 0.66
CA GLN A 196 -11.23 -11.13 0.91
C GLN A 196 -11.58 -11.92 -0.34
N PHE A 197 -11.47 -11.31 -1.52
CA PHE A 197 -11.69 -11.99 -2.79
C PHE A 197 -10.67 -13.11 -3.01
N PHE A 198 -9.40 -12.86 -2.72
CA PHE A 198 -8.35 -13.88 -2.86
C PHE A 198 -8.30 -14.88 -1.70
N LEU A 199 -9.01 -14.65 -0.61
CA LEU A 199 -8.90 -15.44 0.63
C LEU A 199 -9.13 -16.94 0.41
N TYR A 200 -10.13 -17.27 -0.43
CA TYR A 200 -10.48 -18.65 -0.74
C TYR A 200 -10.04 -19.07 -2.14
N MET A 201 -9.19 -18.30 -2.82
CA MET A 201 -8.72 -18.65 -4.17
C MET A 201 -7.39 -19.37 -4.11
N ASP A 202 -7.33 -20.53 -4.75
CA ASP A 202 -6.06 -21.19 -5.05
C ASP A 202 -5.43 -20.55 -6.29
N LEU A 203 -4.66 -19.48 -6.05
CA LEU A 203 -4.01 -18.72 -7.11
C LEU A 203 -3.02 -19.54 -7.93
N GLU A 204 -2.46 -20.61 -7.37
CA GLU A 204 -1.55 -21.49 -8.07
C GLU A 204 -2.30 -22.30 -9.15
N GLU A 205 -3.43 -22.91 -8.79
CA GLU A 205 -4.23 -23.63 -9.79
C GLU A 205 -4.85 -22.68 -10.80
N MET A 206 -5.33 -21.51 -10.36
CA MET A 206 -5.81 -20.46 -11.26
C MET A 206 -4.76 -20.08 -12.31
N LEU A 207 -3.50 -19.89 -11.90
CA LEU A 207 -2.40 -19.57 -12.81
C LEU A 207 -2.12 -20.71 -13.80
N LYS A 208 -2.22 -21.97 -13.34
CA LYS A 208 -1.95 -23.17 -14.14
C LYS A 208 -3.01 -23.48 -15.19
N ARG A 209 -4.18 -22.81 -15.15
CA ARG A 209 -5.21 -22.96 -16.19
C ARG A 209 -4.72 -22.57 -17.58
N ASP A 210 -3.82 -21.60 -17.66
CA ASP A 210 -3.17 -21.24 -18.92
C ASP A 210 -1.97 -22.17 -19.20
N PRO A 211 -1.94 -22.89 -20.34
CA PRO A 211 -0.87 -23.85 -20.64
C PRO A 211 0.52 -23.24 -20.77
N ALA A 212 0.64 -21.95 -21.11
CA ALA A 212 1.94 -21.28 -21.20
C ALA A 212 2.47 -20.91 -19.81
N ARG A 213 1.61 -20.32 -18.96
CA ARG A 213 1.91 -19.99 -17.56
C ARG A 213 2.20 -21.24 -16.73
N SER A 214 1.44 -22.32 -16.92
CA SER A 214 1.65 -23.61 -16.26
C SER A 214 3.03 -24.21 -16.54
N ARG A 215 3.45 -24.25 -17.81
CA ARG A 215 4.79 -24.74 -18.21
C ARG A 215 5.89 -23.91 -17.56
N LYS A 216 5.75 -22.58 -17.58
CA LYS A 216 6.71 -21.67 -16.94
C LYS A 216 6.78 -21.91 -15.43
N PHE A 217 5.64 -21.95 -14.74
CA PHE A 217 5.56 -22.16 -13.30
C PHE A 217 6.23 -23.46 -12.84
N ASN A 218 6.04 -24.55 -13.59
CA ASN A 218 6.65 -25.84 -13.27
C ASN A 218 8.16 -25.87 -13.51
N SER A 219 8.68 -25.03 -14.40
CA SER A 219 10.10 -24.98 -14.77
C SER A 219 10.98 -24.09 -13.89
N VAL A 220 10.38 -23.22 -13.07
CA VAL A 220 11.10 -22.24 -12.24
C VAL A 220 11.25 -22.67 -10.79
N SER A 221 12.18 -22.01 -10.08
CA SER A 221 12.49 -22.23 -8.66
C SER A 221 11.35 -21.78 -7.72
N ALA A 222 11.40 -22.17 -6.44
CA ALA A 222 10.36 -21.84 -5.46
C ALA A 222 10.19 -20.33 -5.24
N ASP A 223 11.29 -19.57 -5.20
CA ASP A 223 11.25 -18.11 -5.04
C ASP A 223 10.63 -17.44 -6.26
N GLU A 224 11.00 -17.88 -7.46
CA GLU A 224 10.41 -17.40 -8.72
C GLU A 224 8.93 -17.76 -8.84
N ARG A 225 8.49 -18.91 -8.29
CA ARG A 225 7.05 -19.24 -8.20
C ARG A 225 6.30 -18.24 -7.33
N ALA A 226 6.86 -17.85 -6.19
CA ALA A 226 6.25 -16.85 -5.31
C ALA A 226 6.17 -15.47 -5.99
N ASP A 227 7.19 -15.08 -6.77
CA ASP A 227 7.15 -13.88 -7.60
C ASP A 227 6.07 -13.97 -8.69
N MET A 228 5.97 -15.12 -9.37
CA MET A 228 4.95 -15.34 -10.40
C MET A 228 3.52 -15.26 -9.85
N LEU A 229 3.26 -15.79 -8.66
CA LEU A 229 1.95 -15.70 -8.00
C LEU A 229 1.63 -14.26 -7.58
N ARG A 230 2.63 -13.51 -7.07
CA ARG A 230 2.46 -12.08 -6.74
C ARG A 230 2.15 -11.25 -7.98
N ALA A 231 2.86 -11.49 -9.08
CA ALA A 231 2.61 -10.81 -10.35
C ALA A 231 1.22 -11.14 -10.90
N PHE A 232 0.83 -12.42 -10.89
CA PHE A 232 -0.50 -12.86 -11.34
C PHE A 232 -1.62 -12.23 -10.51
N ARG A 233 -1.46 -12.17 -9.17
CA ARG A 233 -2.39 -11.46 -8.28
C ARG A 233 -2.52 -9.98 -8.65
N ALA A 234 -1.41 -9.30 -8.90
CA ALA A 234 -1.41 -7.90 -9.31
C ALA A 234 -2.08 -7.70 -10.68
N ASP A 235 -1.84 -8.59 -11.64
CA ASP A 235 -2.44 -8.52 -12.97
C ASP A 235 -3.96 -8.76 -12.94
N LEU A 236 -4.46 -9.65 -12.06
CA LEU A 236 -5.89 -9.81 -11.79
C LEU A 236 -6.49 -8.54 -11.18
N MET A 237 -5.80 -7.92 -10.22
CA MET A 237 -6.26 -6.68 -9.59
C MET A 237 -6.34 -5.51 -10.58
N LEU A 238 -5.41 -5.45 -11.52
CA LEU A 238 -5.38 -4.47 -12.61
C LEU A 238 -6.30 -4.84 -13.78
N GLN A 239 -7.03 -5.96 -13.69
CA GLN A 239 -7.91 -6.48 -14.75
C GLN A 239 -7.20 -6.61 -16.10
N ARG A 240 -5.96 -7.07 -16.11
CA ARG A 240 -5.17 -7.27 -17.35
C ARG A 240 -5.37 -8.64 -17.97
N ILE A 241 -5.86 -9.59 -17.18
CA ILE A 241 -5.97 -11.02 -17.51
C ILE A 241 -7.26 -11.57 -16.90
N ASP A 242 -7.74 -12.69 -17.45
CA ASP A 242 -8.81 -13.52 -16.87
C ASP A 242 -10.03 -12.69 -16.42
N TYR A 243 -10.57 -11.90 -17.36
CA TYR A 243 -11.60 -10.89 -17.10
C TYR A 243 -12.88 -11.43 -16.44
N ASP A 244 -13.25 -12.68 -16.73
CA ASP A 244 -14.48 -13.27 -16.20
C ASP A 244 -14.44 -13.48 -14.68
N ILE A 245 -13.33 -13.98 -14.11
CA ILE A 245 -13.27 -14.25 -12.66
C ILE A 245 -13.20 -12.98 -11.80
N VAL A 246 -12.72 -11.88 -12.38
CA VAL A 246 -12.63 -10.57 -11.71
C VAL A 246 -13.80 -9.64 -12.07
N ALA A 247 -14.71 -10.10 -12.92
CA ALA A 247 -15.89 -9.34 -13.29
C ALA A 247 -16.75 -9.04 -12.05
N ILE A 248 -17.38 -7.87 -12.05
CA ILE A 248 -18.19 -7.43 -10.91
C ILE A 248 -19.66 -7.63 -11.27
N PRO A 249 -20.33 -8.68 -10.77
CA PRO A 249 -21.75 -8.86 -11.00
C PRO A 249 -22.54 -7.83 -10.21
N SER A 250 -23.61 -7.31 -10.81
CA SER A 250 -24.60 -6.46 -10.14
C SER A 250 -25.47 -7.24 -9.16
N LYS A 251 -25.75 -8.50 -9.49
CA LYS A 251 -26.57 -9.44 -8.73
C LYS A 251 -26.07 -10.84 -8.98
N PHE A 252 -26.23 -11.73 -8.00
CA PHE A 252 -25.97 -13.15 -8.17
C PHE A 252 -27.02 -14.00 -7.42
N TYR A 253 -27.14 -15.26 -7.81
CA TYR A 253 -28.00 -16.26 -7.18
C TYR A 253 -27.36 -17.64 -7.27
N ILE A 254 -27.18 -18.32 -6.14
CA ILE A 254 -26.64 -19.69 -6.11
C ILE A 254 -27.76 -20.64 -6.51
N GLU A 255 -27.63 -21.30 -7.67
CA GLU A 255 -28.61 -22.27 -8.18
C GLU A 255 -28.49 -23.61 -7.48
N THR A 256 -27.27 -24.13 -7.36
CA THR A 256 -27.03 -25.48 -6.87
C THR A 256 -25.63 -25.62 -6.30
N THR A 257 -25.55 -26.28 -5.16
CA THR A 257 -24.28 -26.61 -4.50
C THR A 257 -24.22 -28.12 -4.30
N THR A 258 -23.15 -28.75 -4.76
CA THR A 258 -22.94 -30.20 -4.64
C THR A 258 -21.52 -30.44 -4.18
N TYR A 259 -21.32 -31.08 -3.04
CA TYR A 259 -19.98 -31.34 -2.51
C TYR A 259 -19.91 -32.65 -1.74
N SER A 260 -18.71 -33.19 -1.72
CA SER A 260 -18.26 -34.35 -0.95
C SER A 260 -17.39 -33.87 0.22
N GLN A 261 -16.66 -34.78 0.87
CA GLN A 261 -15.72 -34.42 1.93
C GLN A 261 -14.46 -33.71 1.43
N THR A 262 -14.17 -33.72 0.12
CA THR A 262 -12.89 -33.19 -0.39
C THR A 262 -13.06 -32.26 -1.58
N GLU A 263 -14.15 -32.37 -2.33
CA GLU A 263 -14.40 -31.60 -3.55
C GLU A 263 -15.85 -31.18 -3.65
N GLY A 264 -16.10 -30.05 -4.30
CA GLY A 264 -17.43 -29.53 -4.52
C GLY A 264 -17.53 -28.63 -5.75
N THR A 265 -18.78 -28.41 -6.15
CA THR A 265 -19.16 -27.62 -7.31
C THR A 265 -20.32 -26.73 -6.91
N VAL A 266 -20.21 -25.43 -7.22
CA VAL A 266 -21.23 -24.42 -6.93
C VAL A 266 -21.61 -23.72 -8.23
N LYS A 267 -22.88 -23.82 -8.61
CA LYS A 267 -23.44 -23.14 -9.79
C LYS A 267 -24.12 -21.85 -9.36
N VAL A 268 -23.72 -20.74 -9.98
CA VAL A 268 -24.18 -19.40 -9.67
C VAL A 268 -24.63 -18.68 -10.94
N LEU A 269 -25.82 -18.11 -10.92
CA LEU A 269 -26.26 -17.15 -11.92
C LEU A 269 -25.76 -15.77 -11.53
N GLU A 270 -25.07 -15.10 -12.44
CA GLU A 270 -24.51 -13.78 -12.25
C GLU A 270 -25.02 -12.83 -13.33
N TRP A 271 -25.46 -11.65 -12.91
CA TRP A 271 -25.94 -10.61 -13.81
C TRP A 271 -24.98 -9.43 -13.85
N PHE A 272 -24.58 -9.01 -15.03
CA PHE A 272 -23.68 -7.88 -15.26
C PHE A 272 -24.45 -6.76 -15.93
N LYS A 273 -24.45 -5.59 -15.30
CA LYS A 273 -25.16 -4.42 -15.80
C LYS A 273 -24.23 -3.62 -16.70
N ASN A 274 -24.58 -3.53 -17.98
CA ASN A 274 -24.00 -2.57 -18.91
C ASN A 274 -24.95 -1.38 -19.08
N ASP A 275 -24.48 -0.30 -19.71
CA ASP A 275 -25.28 0.94 -19.87
C ASP A 275 -26.59 0.72 -20.63
N LYS A 276 -26.69 -0.34 -21.45
CA LYS A 276 -27.80 -0.56 -22.40
C LYS A 276 -28.56 -1.89 -22.22
N TYR A 277 -27.98 -2.86 -21.51
CA TYR A 277 -28.53 -4.21 -21.39
C TYR A 277 -27.94 -4.92 -20.16
N GLN A 278 -28.56 -6.00 -19.73
CA GLN A 278 -28.08 -6.83 -18.63
C GLN A 278 -27.62 -8.18 -19.19
N GLU A 279 -26.34 -8.50 -19.01
CA GLU A 279 -25.82 -9.83 -19.36
C GLU A 279 -26.11 -10.80 -18.23
N ARG A 280 -26.56 -12.00 -18.58
CA ARG A 280 -26.74 -13.10 -17.63
C ARG A 280 -25.78 -14.22 -17.98
N LYS A 281 -24.91 -14.59 -17.04
CA LYS A 281 -23.97 -15.70 -17.18
C LYS A 281 -24.17 -16.70 -16.05
N ARG A 282 -23.85 -17.96 -16.30
CA ARG A 282 -23.78 -19.01 -15.28
C ARG A 282 -22.32 -19.35 -15.03
N TYR A 283 -21.89 -19.17 -13.80
CA TYR A 283 -20.59 -19.60 -13.33
C TYR A 283 -20.74 -20.95 -12.64
N THR A 284 -19.87 -21.89 -12.97
CA THR A 284 -19.69 -23.13 -12.21
C THR A 284 -18.33 -23.07 -11.55
N TYR A 285 -18.30 -22.84 -10.24
CA TYR A 285 -17.09 -22.80 -9.43
C TYR A 285 -16.76 -24.19 -8.91
N TYR A 286 -15.50 -24.58 -9.01
CA TYR A 286 -15.00 -25.83 -8.45
C TYR A 286 -14.15 -25.52 -7.22
N VAL A 287 -14.51 -26.19 -6.12
CA VAL A 287 -13.84 -26.02 -4.83
C VAL A 287 -13.27 -27.34 -4.33
N ARG A 288 -12.20 -27.25 -3.54
CA ARG A 288 -11.58 -28.40 -2.87
C ARG A 288 -11.28 -28.08 -1.42
N GLN A 289 -11.38 -29.06 -0.54
CA GLN A 289 -11.07 -28.91 0.87
C GLN A 289 -9.61 -29.26 1.14
N ARG A 290 -8.86 -28.34 1.74
CA ARG A 290 -7.48 -28.53 2.21
C ARG A 290 -7.36 -28.00 3.63
N ASP A 291 -6.87 -28.82 4.55
CA ASP A 291 -6.71 -28.46 5.96
C ASP A 291 -7.98 -27.88 6.61
N GLY A 292 -9.15 -28.41 6.22
CA GLY A 292 -10.46 -27.95 6.69
C GLY A 292 -11.01 -26.73 5.96
N ILE A 293 -10.28 -26.15 5.00
CA ILE A 293 -10.66 -24.93 4.29
C ILE A 293 -11.07 -25.26 2.86
N TRP A 294 -12.22 -24.77 2.44
CA TRP A 294 -12.66 -24.84 1.05
C TRP A 294 -12.02 -23.75 0.20
N GLN A 295 -11.38 -24.14 -0.91
CA GLN A 295 -10.69 -23.24 -1.82
C GLN A 295 -11.19 -23.41 -3.25
N ILE A 296 -11.45 -22.30 -3.93
CA ILE A 296 -11.77 -22.22 -5.35
C ILE A 296 -10.49 -22.47 -6.14
N TYR A 297 -10.47 -23.56 -6.89
CA TYR A 297 -9.30 -23.94 -7.70
C TYR A 297 -9.59 -23.93 -9.20
N ASP A 298 -10.87 -23.91 -9.59
CA ASP A 298 -11.28 -23.80 -10.99
C ASP A 298 -12.66 -23.13 -11.13
N TYR A 299 -13.00 -22.70 -12.36
CA TYR A 299 -14.32 -22.15 -12.71
C TYR A 299 -14.61 -22.29 -14.21
N THR A 300 -15.87 -22.47 -14.59
CA THR A 300 -16.33 -22.39 -15.98
C THR A 300 -17.48 -21.39 -16.10
N VAL A 301 -17.64 -20.81 -17.29
CA VAL A 301 -18.61 -19.74 -17.55
C VAL A 301 -19.44 -20.08 -18.78
N ASP A 302 -20.75 -20.16 -18.60
CA ASP A 302 -21.72 -20.31 -19.67
C ASP A 302 -22.48 -18.99 -19.88
N ASN A 303 -22.40 -18.40 -21.07
CA ASN A 303 -23.17 -17.21 -21.40
C ASN A 303 -24.64 -17.59 -21.67
N LEU A 304 -25.57 -17.11 -20.85
CA LEU A 304 -27.00 -17.43 -20.94
C LEU A 304 -27.81 -16.40 -21.73
N GLY A 305 -27.16 -15.35 -22.25
CA GLY A 305 -27.74 -14.32 -23.11
C GLY A 305 -27.81 -12.93 -22.45
N THR A 306 -28.45 -12.01 -23.17
CA THR A 306 -28.70 -10.62 -22.74
C THR A 306 -30.19 -10.42 -22.52
N GLU A 307 -30.55 -9.81 -21.39
CA GLU A 307 -31.89 -9.30 -21.08
C GLU A 307 -31.96 -7.78 -21.25
#